data_AF-A0A6G1RSH7-F1
#
_entry.id   AF-A0A6G1RSH7-F1
#
_cell.length_a   1.000
_cell.length_b   1.000
_cell.length_c   1.000
_cell.angle_alpha   90.00
_cell.angle_beta   90.00
_cell.angle_gamma   90.00
#
_symmetry.space_group_name_H-M   'P 1'
#
loop_
_entity.id
_entity.type
_entity.pdbx_description
1 polymer ?
#
loop_
_entity_poly.entity_id
_entity_poly.type
_entity_poly.pdbx_seq_one_letter_code
_entity_poly.pdbx_strand_id
1 'polypeptide(L)'
;LNLLSTLTNGSSSKQKPPTDGVHRIRVDFKEDCEVENVWEMGGLGIVTSVPITPRVVCFLCASSGHVEFVYCQVCCEPFHKFCLEESERPVEDQLENWCCRRCKFCHVCGRQHQATKQLLECNKCRNSYHPECLGPNYPTKPTKKKKVWICTKCVRCKSCGSTTP
;
A
#
# COMPACT_ATOMS: atom_id res chain seq x y z
N LEU A 1 11.11 -25.65 -16.01
CA LEU A 1 10.08 -26.50 -16.64
C LEU A 1 8.89 -25.61 -16.95
N ASN A 2 8.82 -25.16 -18.21
CA ASN A 2 7.68 -24.43 -18.74
C ASN A 2 6.49 -25.38 -18.85
N LEU A 3 5.33 -24.99 -18.31
CA LEU A 3 4.03 -25.49 -18.78
C LEU A 3 3.05 -24.31 -18.81
N LEU A 4 3.01 -23.67 -19.98
CA LEU A 4 1.82 -22.95 -20.44
C LEU A 4 0.70 -23.99 -20.56
N SER A 5 -0.32 -23.89 -19.71
CA SER A 5 -1.58 -24.59 -19.91
C SER A 5 -2.57 -23.64 -20.58
N THR A 6 -2.66 -23.75 -21.90
CA THR A 6 -3.77 -23.25 -22.70
C THR A 6 -5.07 -23.88 -22.20
N LEU A 7 -5.99 -23.09 -21.64
CA LEU A 7 -7.30 -23.61 -21.26
C LEU A 7 -8.30 -23.36 -22.38
N THR A 8 -8.63 -24.48 -23.03
CA THR A 8 -9.72 -24.66 -23.97
C THR A 8 -11.08 -24.54 -23.28
N ASN A 9 -12.04 -23.96 -24.01
CA ASN A 9 -13.44 -23.85 -23.64
C ASN A 9 -14.09 -25.21 -23.33
N GLY A 10 -14.93 -25.23 -22.29
CA GLY A 10 -16.06 -26.15 -22.19
C GLY A 10 -15.87 -27.44 -21.38
N SER A 11 -15.94 -27.35 -20.05
CA SER A 11 -16.62 -28.38 -19.24
C SER A 11 -17.12 -27.82 -17.91
N SER A 12 -18.44 -27.77 -17.75
CA SER A 12 -19.10 -27.49 -16.47
C SER A 12 -18.98 -28.70 -15.57
N SER A 13 -17.78 -28.94 -15.01
CA SER A 13 -17.62 -29.85 -13.88
C SER A 13 -18.16 -29.14 -12.63
N LYS A 14 -19.28 -29.63 -12.09
CA LYS A 14 -19.79 -29.24 -10.77
C LYS A 14 -18.76 -29.67 -9.72
N GLN A 15 -17.78 -28.82 -9.44
CA GLN A 15 -16.87 -29.06 -8.33
C GLN A 15 -17.68 -29.01 -7.03
N LYS A 16 -17.68 -30.12 -6.27
CA LYS A 16 -18.26 -30.15 -4.92
C LYS A 16 -17.50 -29.11 -4.08
N PRO A 17 -18.20 -28.17 -3.41
CA PRO A 17 -17.54 -27.21 -2.54
C PRO A 17 -16.82 -27.95 -1.40
N PRO A 18 -15.57 -27.56 -1.06
CA PRO A 18 -14.88 -28.09 0.11
C PRO A 18 -15.73 -27.88 1.37
N THR A 19 -15.80 -28.89 2.24
CA THR A 19 -16.61 -28.87 3.47
C THR A 19 -15.87 -28.26 4.67
N ASP A 20 -14.84 -27.46 4.42
CA ASP A 20 -13.98 -26.86 5.45
C ASP A 20 -14.59 -25.61 6.10
N GLY A 21 -15.83 -25.26 5.75
CA GLY A 21 -16.51 -24.06 6.24
C GLY A 21 -15.98 -22.75 5.65
N VAL A 22 -15.02 -22.81 4.71
CA VAL A 22 -14.46 -21.63 4.05
C VAL A 22 -15.28 -21.30 2.82
N HIS A 23 -15.96 -20.14 2.86
CA HIS A 23 -16.69 -19.65 1.70
C HIS A 23 -15.72 -19.08 0.66
N ARG A 24 -15.70 -19.70 -0.52
CA ARG A 24 -14.83 -19.30 -1.64
C ARG A 24 -15.69 -18.75 -2.76
N ILE A 25 -15.28 -17.62 -3.30
CA ILE A 25 -15.89 -17.02 -4.49
C ILE A 25 -15.07 -17.48 -5.68
N ARG A 26 -15.72 -18.15 -6.64
CA ARG A 26 -15.09 -18.43 -7.92
C ARG A 26 -15.06 -17.14 -8.72
N VAL A 27 -13.87 -16.76 -9.18
CA VAL A 27 -13.69 -15.57 -10.02
C VAL A 27 -13.95 -15.98 -11.47
N ASP A 28 -15.06 -15.50 -12.03
CA ASP A 28 -15.40 -15.77 -13.43
C ASP A 28 -14.66 -14.82 -14.39
N PHE A 29 -14.33 -13.61 -13.91
CA PHE A 29 -13.58 -12.62 -14.64
C PHE A 29 -12.70 -11.80 -13.68
N LYS A 30 -11.45 -11.55 -14.06
CA LYS A 30 -10.55 -10.62 -13.39
C LYS A 30 -9.85 -9.80 -14.45
N GLU A 31 -9.95 -8.48 -14.32
CA GLU A 31 -9.18 -7.58 -15.16
C GLU A 31 -7.71 -7.56 -14.69
N ASP A 32 -6.79 -7.62 -15.65
CA ASP A 32 -5.39 -7.38 -15.38
C ASP A 32 -5.19 -5.87 -15.27
N CYS A 33 -5.14 -5.41 -14.02
CA CYS A 33 -4.98 -4.02 -13.67
C CYS A 33 -3.60 -3.84 -13.04
N GLU A 34 -2.80 -2.91 -13.58
CA GLU A 34 -1.55 -2.50 -12.93
C GLU A 34 -1.86 -1.89 -11.55
N VAL A 35 -0.98 -2.11 -10.58
CA VAL A 35 -1.18 -1.67 -9.19
C VAL A 35 -1.43 -0.17 -9.10
N GLU A 36 -0.78 0.63 -9.95
CA GLU A 36 -0.99 2.07 -10.02
C GLU A 36 -2.42 2.44 -10.39
N ASN A 37 -3.00 1.76 -11.38
CA ASN A 37 -4.38 1.98 -11.79
C ASN A 37 -5.36 1.61 -10.67
N VAL A 38 -5.07 0.56 -9.88
CA VAL A 38 -5.89 0.20 -8.70
C VAL A 38 -5.90 1.33 -7.67
N TRP A 39 -4.77 1.97 -7.41
CA TRP A 39 -4.70 3.11 -6.51
C TRP A 39 -5.51 4.31 -7.02
N GLU A 40 -5.44 4.60 -8.31
CA GLU A 40 -6.17 5.70 -8.95
C GLU A 40 -7.69 5.46 -8.95
N MET A 41 -8.12 4.23 -9.24
CA MET A 41 -9.54 3.85 -9.25
C MET A 41 -10.16 3.68 -7.85
N GLY A 42 -9.34 3.73 -6.80
CA GLY A 42 -9.84 3.61 -5.43
C GLY A 42 -10.06 2.17 -4.97
N GLY A 43 -9.30 1.21 -5.51
CA GLY A 43 -9.27 -0.18 -5.09
C GLY A 43 -9.95 -1.14 -6.07
N LEU A 44 -9.80 -2.44 -5.84
CA LEU A 44 -10.53 -3.46 -6.58
C LEU A 44 -11.85 -3.80 -5.89
N GLY A 45 -12.95 -3.73 -6.64
CA GLY A 45 -14.28 -4.13 -6.17
C GLY A 45 -14.62 -5.57 -6.52
N ILE A 46 -15.49 -6.19 -5.72
CA ILE A 46 -16.09 -7.49 -6.03
C ILE A 46 -17.55 -7.24 -6.42
N VAL A 47 -17.91 -7.63 -7.64
CA VAL A 47 -19.30 -7.61 -8.11
C VAL A 47 -19.81 -9.05 -8.16
N THR A 48 -20.95 -9.31 -7.51
CA THR A 48 -21.53 -10.65 -7.42
C THR A 48 -23.04 -10.61 -7.62
N SER A 49 -23.59 -11.70 -8.16
CA SER A 49 -25.04 -11.90 -8.33
C SER A 49 -25.70 -12.57 -7.11
N VAL A 50 -24.90 -13.00 -6.14
CA VAL A 50 -25.36 -13.65 -4.90
C VAL A 50 -24.67 -13.01 -3.70
N PRO A 51 -25.32 -12.99 -2.52
CA PRO A 51 -24.69 -12.46 -1.31
C PRO A 51 -23.38 -13.17 -0.97
N ILE A 52 -22.34 -12.39 -0.68
CA ILE A 52 -21.04 -12.91 -0.27
C ILE A 52 -20.84 -12.78 1.24
N THR A 53 -20.01 -13.65 1.80
CA THR A 53 -19.69 -13.68 3.23
C THR A 53 -18.42 -12.93 3.66
N PRO A 54 -17.34 -12.78 2.85
CA PRO A 54 -16.20 -11.98 3.28
C PRO A 54 -16.60 -10.51 3.35
N ARG A 55 -16.57 -9.93 4.54
CA ARG A 55 -16.89 -8.51 4.75
C ARG A 55 -15.71 -7.58 4.52
N VAL A 56 -14.49 -8.12 4.56
CA VAL A 56 -13.24 -7.36 4.48
C VAL A 56 -12.30 -8.07 3.50
N VAL A 57 -11.84 -7.35 2.48
CA VAL A 57 -10.94 -7.85 1.45
C VAL A 57 -9.87 -6.81 1.17
N CYS A 58 -8.66 -7.25 0.84
CA CYS A 58 -7.53 -6.36 0.55
C CYS A 58 -7.87 -5.37 -0.57
N PHE A 59 -7.64 -4.08 -0.32
CA PHE A 59 -7.83 -2.99 -1.27
C PHE A 59 -7.15 -3.23 -2.63
N LEU A 60 -5.98 -3.87 -2.63
CA LEU A 60 -5.15 -4.05 -3.83
C LEU A 60 -5.46 -5.32 -4.63
N CYS A 61 -6.00 -6.36 -4.00
CA CYS A 61 -6.20 -7.65 -4.66
C CYS A 61 -7.61 -8.24 -4.53
N ALA A 62 -8.51 -7.54 -3.82
CA ALA A 62 -9.89 -7.96 -3.55
C ALA A 62 -10.01 -9.39 -2.98
N SER A 63 -8.99 -9.84 -2.25
CA SER A 63 -8.98 -11.16 -1.60
C SER A 63 -8.98 -11.01 -0.08
N SER A 64 -9.72 -11.90 0.60
CA SER A 64 -9.65 -12.02 2.06
C SER A 64 -8.33 -12.65 2.53
N GLY A 65 -7.66 -13.40 1.64
CA GLY A 65 -6.44 -14.13 1.96
C GLY A 65 -6.60 -15.11 3.14
N HIS A 66 -5.46 -15.53 3.68
CA HIS A 66 -5.36 -16.25 4.97
C HIS A 66 -4.38 -15.57 5.92
N VAL A 67 -3.86 -14.39 5.53
CA VAL A 67 -2.90 -13.62 6.33
C VAL A 67 -3.61 -12.39 6.90
N GLU A 68 -3.08 -11.87 7.99
CA GLU A 68 -3.63 -10.68 8.61
C GLU A 68 -3.45 -9.43 7.73
N PHE A 69 -4.42 -8.53 7.85
CA PHE A 69 -4.38 -7.24 7.18
C PHE A 69 -3.64 -6.20 8.02
N VAL A 70 -3.07 -5.24 7.32
CA VAL A 70 -2.68 -3.94 7.85
C VAL A 70 -3.76 -2.95 7.45
N TYR A 71 -4.22 -2.13 8.39
CA TYR A 71 -5.26 -1.14 8.13
C TYR A 71 -4.65 0.25 8.06
N CYS A 72 -5.06 1.04 7.07
CA CYS A 72 -4.70 2.45 7.07
C CYS A 72 -5.47 3.19 8.17
N GLN A 73 -4.77 3.93 9.02
CA GLN A 73 -5.38 4.71 10.10
C GLN A 73 -6.34 5.81 9.60
N VAL A 74 -6.19 6.27 8.35
CA VAL A 74 -6.95 7.40 7.80
C VAL A 74 -8.18 6.93 7.03
N CYS A 75 -8.03 6.02 6.06
CA CYS A 75 -9.15 5.54 5.24
C CYS A 75 -9.74 4.20 5.71
N CYS A 76 -9.14 3.56 6.73
CA CYS A 76 -9.57 2.26 7.27
C CYS A 76 -9.54 1.10 6.26
N GLU A 77 -8.94 1.29 5.09
CA GLU A 77 -8.85 0.25 4.07
C GLU A 77 -7.83 -0.85 4.50
N PRO A 78 -8.14 -2.13 4.27
CA PRO A 78 -7.27 -3.26 4.58
C PRO A 78 -6.27 -3.56 3.46
N PHE A 79 -5.06 -3.94 3.83
CA PHE A 79 -3.99 -4.29 2.89
C PHE A 79 -3.27 -5.55 3.35
N HIS A 80 -2.97 -6.46 2.42
CA HIS A 80 -1.97 -7.47 2.69
C HIS A 80 -0.58 -6.82 2.67
N LYS A 81 0.28 -7.13 3.66
CA LYS A 81 1.65 -6.63 3.70
C LYS A 81 2.45 -6.94 2.44
N PHE A 82 2.22 -8.10 1.83
CA PHE A 82 2.89 -8.51 0.59
C PHE A 82 2.36 -7.82 -0.68
N CYS A 83 1.12 -7.30 -0.66
CA CYS A 83 0.57 -6.53 -1.77
C CYS A 83 1.16 -5.11 -1.85
N LEU A 84 1.72 -4.61 -0.74
CA LEU A 84 2.38 -3.31 -0.67
C LEU A 84 3.83 -3.39 -1.18
N GLU A 85 4.29 -2.28 -1.78
CA GLU A 85 5.71 -2.08 -2.08
C GLU A 85 6.54 -2.09 -0.80
N GLU A 86 7.80 -2.51 -0.89
CA GLU A 86 8.68 -2.63 0.29
C GLU A 86 8.87 -1.29 1.03
N SER A 87 8.90 -0.18 0.30
CA SER A 87 8.97 1.19 0.84
C SER A 87 7.70 1.64 1.57
N GLU A 88 6.56 1.02 1.26
CA GLU A 88 5.24 1.38 1.79
C GLU A 88 4.83 0.52 2.96
N ARG A 89 5.49 -0.62 3.18
CA ARG A 89 5.13 -1.56 4.24
C ARG A 89 5.25 -0.90 5.61
N PRO A 90 4.32 -1.20 6.55
CA PRO A 90 4.48 -0.79 7.93
C PRO A 90 5.73 -1.42 8.54
N VAL A 91 6.37 -0.67 9.44
CA VAL A 91 7.39 -1.19 10.36
C VAL A 91 6.67 -1.93 11.48
N GLU A 92 7.17 -3.10 11.91
CA GLU A 92 6.53 -3.94 12.95
C GLU A 92 6.03 -3.13 14.16
N ASP A 93 6.85 -2.24 14.72
CA ASP A 93 6.50 -1.47 15.93
C ASP A 93 5.48 -0.34 15.69
N GLN A 94 4.99 -0.16 14.46
CA GLN A 94 4.16 0.99 14.05
C GLN A 94 3.01 0.58 13.13
N LEU A 95 2.55 -0.67 13.22
CA LEU A 95 1.43 -1.19 12.44
C LEU A 95 0.15 -0.37 12.63
N GLU A 96 -0.17 0.02 13.87
CA GLU A 96 -1.40 0.75 14.21
C GLU A 96 -1.42 2.20 13.70
N ASN A 97 -0.24 2.81 13.52
CA ASN A 97 -0.10 4.19 13.05
C ASN A 97 0.15 4.27 11.53
N TRP A 98 0.03 3.14 10.83
CA TRP A 98 0.37 3.07 9.42
C TRP A 98 -0.65 3.83 8.56
N CYS A 99 -0.14 4.59 7.60
CA CYS A 99 -0.92 5.38 6.66
C CYS A 99 -0.61 4.90 5.24
N CYS A 100 -1.64 4.57 4.46
CA CYS A 100 -1.46 4.11 3.09
C CYS A 100 -1.01 5.26 2.18
N ARG A 101 -0.45 4.91 1.03
CA ARG A 101 0.03 5.86 0.04
C ARG A 101 -1.00 6.92 -0.38
N ARG A 102 -2.28 6.54 -0.54
CA ARG A 102 -3.36 7.48 -0.90
C ARG A 102 -3.63 8.50 0.20
N CYS A 103 -3.46 8.14 1.46
CA CYS A 103 -3.74 9.04 2.57
C CYS A 103 -2.52 9.89 2.97
N LYS A 104 -1.32 9.52 2.54
CA LYS A 104 -0.13 10.37 2.68
C LYS A 104 -0.21 11.58 1.75
N PHE A 105 0.13 12.74 2.28
CA PHE A 105 0.20 13.99 1.54
C PHE A 105 1.45 14.77 1.90
N CYS A 106 1.90 15.63 0.99
CA CYS A 106 3.00 16.52 1.24
C CYS A 106 2.60 17.64 2.20
N HIS A 107 3.29 17.74 3.33
CA HIS A 107 3.02 18.74 4.34
C HIS A 107 3.42 20.18 3.93
N VAL A 108 3.95 20.37 2.72
CA VAL A 108 4.28 21.69 2.14
C VAL A 108 3.20 22.14 1.14
N CYS A 109 2.88 21.30 0.15
CA CYS A 109 1.93 21.67 -0.92
C CYS A 109 0.52 21.09 -0.75
N GLY A 110 0.29 20.23 0.26
CA GLY A 110 -1.00 19.58 0.52
C GLY A 110 -1.39 18.47 -0.46
N ARG A 111 -0.61 18.22 -1.51
CA ARG A 111 -0.94 17.21 -2.54
C ARG A 111 -0.51 15.80 -2.11
N GLN A 112 -1.31 14.81 -2.51
CA GLN A 112 -1.05 13.39 -2.28
C GLN A 112 0.11 12.86 -3.12
N HIS A 113 0.56 11.65 -2.78
CA HIS A 113 1.54 10.90 -3.54
C HIS A 113 1.09 10.70 -5.02
N GLN A 114 2.04 10.82 -5.96
CA GLN A 114 1.85 10.46 -7.38
C GLN A 114 2.82 9.33 -7.75
N ALA A 115 2.45 8.44 -8.67
CA ALA A 115 3.28 7.31 -9.09
C ALA A 115 4.73 7.69 -9.44
N THR A 116 4.89 8.84 -10.09
CA THR A 116 6.19 9.34 -10.53
C THR A 116 6.94 10.14 -9.47
N LYS A 117 6.31 10.46 -8.33
CA LYS A 117 6.85 11.35 -7.29
C LYS A 117 6.57 10.80 -5.90
N GLN A 118 7.46 9.91 -5.46
CA GLN A 118 7.39 9.36 -4.12
C GLN A 118 7.60 10.41 -3.03
N LEU A 119 6.82 10.31 -1.97
CA LEU A 119 6.95 11.15 -0.79
C LEU A 119 8.05 10.62 0.14
N LEU A 120 8.90 11.52 0.63
CA LEU A 120 9.84 11.23 1.71
C LEU A 120 9.14 11.32 3.06
N GLU A 121 9.26 10.28 3.88
CA GLU A 121 8.71 10.25 5.24
C GLU A 121 9.78 10.60 6.28
N CYS A 122 9.50 11.59 7.13
CA CYS A 122 10.40 11.92 8.23
C CYS A 122 10.36 10.85 9.31
N ASN A 123 11.52 10.27 9.65
CA ASN A 123 11.62 9.26 10.70
C ASN A 123 11.20 9.76 12.10
N LYS A 124 11.27 11.07 12.37
CA LYS A 124 10.88 11.66 13.66
C LYS A 124 9.40 12.02 13.76
N CYS A 125 8.88 12.84 12.84
CA CYS A 125 7.50 13.35 12.93
C CYS A 125 6.52 12.65 12.00
N ARG A 126 6.98 11.70 11.18
CA ARG A 126 6.18 10.92 10.21
C ARG A 126 5.48 11.73 9.11
N ASN A 127 5.64 13.05 9.11
CA ASN A 127 5.18 13.89 8.01
C ASN A 127 5.88 13.52 6.71
N SER A 128 5.12 13.60 5.62
CA SER A 128 5.56 13.28 4.27
C SER A 128 5.83 14.54 3.45
N TYR A 129 6.83 14.48 2.56
CA TYR A 129 7.30 15.63 1.79
C TYR A 129 7.71 15.22 0.37
N HIS A 130 7.33 16.01 -0.64
CA HIS A 130 7.93 15.86 -1.96
C HIS A 130 9.39 16.32 -1.92
N PRO A 131 10.32 15.62 -2.60
CA PRO A 131 11.70 16.07 -2.78
C PRO A 131 11.79 17.52 -3.27
N GLU A 132 10.93 17.91 -4.22
CA GLU A 132 10.93 19.24 -4.84
C GLU A 132 10.38 20.33 -3.91
N CYS A 133 9.64 19.96 -2.86
CA CYS A 133 9.10 20.90 -1.88
C CYS A 133 10.07 21.23 -0.74
N LEU A 134 11.25 20.60 -0.68
CA LEU A 134 12.21 20.75 0.42
C LEU A 134 13.31 21.80 0.16
N GLY A 135 13.30 22.44 -1.01
CA GLY A 135 14.31 23.39 -1.45
C GLY A 135 15.56 22.71 -2.04
N PRO A 136 16.33 23.43 -2.90
CA PRO A 136 17.37 22.82 -3.74
C PRO A 136 18.56 22.22 -2.98
N ASN A 137 18.83 22.71 -1.76
CA ASN A 137 20.02 22.34 -0.99
C ASN A 137 19.75 21.30 0.10
N TYR A 138 18.49 20.90 0.32
CA TYR A 138 18.18 19.94 1.37
C TYR A 138 18.34 18.50 0.88
N PRO A 139 18.96 17.58 1.65
CA PRO A 139 19.13 16.20 1.23
C PRO A 139 17.77 15.52 1.03
N THR A 140 17.53 15.03 -0.19
CA THR A 140 16.31 14.31 -0.57
C THR A 140 16.50 12.79 -0.59
N LYS A 141 17.72 12.30 -0.36
CA LYS A 141 18.02 10.87 -0.31
C LYS A 141 18.20 10.42 1.14
N PRO A 142 17.55 9.32 1.57
CA PRO A 142 17.83 8.71 2.86
C PRO A 142 19.31 8.33 3.00
N THR A 143 19.79 8.32 4.24
CA THR A 143 21.18 7.93 4.54
C THR A 143 21.46 6.48 4.13
N LYS A 144 22.53 6.23 3.36
CA LYS A 144 22.88 4.88 2.84
C LYS A 144 22.99 3.81 3.92
N LYS A 145 23.42 4.17 5.14
CA LYS A 145 23.67 3.22 6.24
C LYS A 145 22.40 2.76 6.97
N LYS A 146 21.36 3.59 7.04
CA LYS A 146 20.17 3.31 7.88
C LYS A 146 18.84 3.51 7.16
N LYS A 147 18.83 3.93 5.89
CA LYS A 147 17.64 4.38 5.15
C LYS A 147 16.80 5.41 5.94
N VAL A 148 17.45 6.20 6.82
CA VAL A 148 16.79 7.23 7.62
C VAL A 148 16.86 8.56 6.92
N TRP A 149 15.72 9.26 6.87
CA TRP A 149 15.58 10.64 6.43
C TRP A 149 14.85 11.48 7.49
N ILE A 150 15.28 12.72 7.67
CA ILE A 150 14.73 13.66 8.67
C ILE A 150 14.36 14.95 7.93
N CYS A 151 13.17 15.50 8.19
CA CYS A 151 12.72 16.73 7.53
C CYS A 151 13.40 17.99 8.10
N THR A 152 13.26 19.09 7.37
CA THR A 152 13.78 20.41 7.74
C THR A 152 13.29 20.89 9.10
N LYS A 153 12.09 20.52 9.55
CA LYS A 153 11.54 20.87 10.87
C LYS A 153 12.13 20.04 12.02
N CYS A 154 12.71 18.87 11.74
CA CYS A 154 13.16 17.92 12.75
C CYS A 154 14.68 17.72 12.80
N VAL A 155 15.40 18.19 11.78
CA VAL A 155 16.86 18.15 11.74
C VAL A 155 17.42 19.07 12.83
N ARG A 156 18.51 18.64 13.47
CA ARG A 156 19.22 19.42 14.50
C ARG A 156 20.72 19.27 14.31
N CYS A 157 21.44 20.38 14.43
CA CYS A 157 22.89 20.37 14.50
C CYS A 157 23.33 19.57 15.74
N LYS A 158 24.28 18.65 15.55
CA LYS A 158 24.79 17.85 16.68
C LYS A 158 25.63 18.69 17.66
N SER A 159 26.31 19.71 17.15
CA SER A 159 27.22 20.52 17.96
C SER A 159 26.49 21.60 18.76
N CYS A 160 25.50 22.28 18.15
CA CYS A 160 24.81 23.42 18.78
C CYS A 160 23.30 23.23 18.98
N GLY A 161 22.72 22.12 18.52
CA GLY A 161 21.28 21.84 18.67
C GLY A 161 20.35 22.65 17.74
N SER A 162 20.86 23.63 17.00
CA SER A 162 20.05 24.48 16.11
C SER A 162 19.29 23.65 15.06
N THR A 163 18.03 24.02 14.81
CA THR A 163 17.17 23.44 13.76
C THR A 163 17.19 24.25 12.46
N THR A 164 17.72 25.47 12.51
CA THR A 164 17.87 26.37 11.37
C THR A 164 19.37 26.56 11.06
N PRO A 165 19.76 26.60 9.77
CA PRO A 165 21.13 26.95 9.36
C PRO A 165 21.56 28.31 9.91
#